data_AF-A0A7W2IX23-F1
#
_entry.id   AF-A0A7W2IX23-F1
#
_cell.length_a   1.000
_cell.length_b   1.000
_cell.length_c   1.000
_cell.angle_alpha   90.00
_cell.angle_beta   90.00
_cell.angle_gamma   90.00
#
_symmetry.space_group_name_H-M   'P 1'
#
loop_
_entity.id
_entity.type
_entity.pdbx_description
1 polymer ?
#
loop_
_entity_poly.entity_id
_entity_poly.type
_entity_poly.pdbx_seq_one_letter_code
_entity_poly.pdbx_strand_id
1 'polypeptide(L)'
;MKYLPLLLLLILSACQSKEDELALDFVKIDIFSSQLQIPSSITIDLKSRIISFSDLTQMVTIPEDCEFAYDKLKPSIDFEYIQLNDDDFKDIKVLLGKVFISEIKRINTEYINNKNNESYLYDEGSRFRINFAKDSTKFTTEYFIILDGHNELKIYQILKVIKKHTKSTNNKKYIEYFSLQFEELNKSTD
;
A
#
# COMPACT_ATOMS: atom_id res chain seq x y z
N MET A 1 9.37 -19.04 -53.35
CA MET A 1 9.03 -18.01 -52.35
C MET A 1 10.23 -17.83 -51.41
N LYS A 2 11.18 -16.95 -51.73
CA LYS A 2 12.48 -16.85 -51.01
C LYS A 2 12.49 -15.87 -49.82
N TYR A 3 11.41 -15.11 -49.63
CA TYR A 3 11.33 -14.07 -48.59
C TYR A 3 10.37 -14.40 -47.44
N LEU A 4 9.70 -15.55 -47.49
CA LEU A 4 8.80 -16.01 -46.42
C LEU A 4 9.48 -16.12 -45.03
N PRO A 5 10.72 -16.64 -44.91
CA PRO A 5 11.38 -16.72 -43.60
C PRO A 5 11.77 -15.35 -43.04
N LEU A 6 11.97 -14.34 -43.89
CA LEU A 6 12.28 -12.97 -43.45
C LEU A 6 11.05 -12.28 -42.83
N LEU A 7 9.86 -12.59 -43.35
CA LEU A 7 8.59 -12.09 -42.83
C LEU A 7 8.28 -12.67 -41.43
N LEU A 8 8.57 -13.95 -41.23
CA LEU A 8 8.43 -14.61 -39.92
C LEU A 8 9.38 -14.05 -38.86
N LEU A 9 10.62 -13.70 -39.24
CA LEU A 9 11.58 -13.03 -38.35
C LEU A 9 11.11 -11.63 -37.94
N LEU A 10 10.51 -10.87 -38.85
CA LEU A 10 9.93 -9.56 -38.54
C LEU A 10 8.74 -9.65 -37.58
N ILE A 11 7.90 -10.66 -37.71
CA ILE A 11 6.76 -10.91 -36.80
C ILE A 11 7.25 -11.32 -35.41
N LEU A 12 8.32 -12.13 -35.33
CA LEU A 12 8.94 -12.53 -34.06
C LEU A 12 9.66 -11.36 -33.37
N SER A 13 10.28 -10.43 -34.11
CA SER A 13 10.86 -9.21 -33.55
C SER A 13 9.82 -8.13 -33.21
N ALA A 14 8.64 -8.15 -33.84
CA ALA A 14 7.53 -7.26 -33.53
C ALA A 14 6.71 -7.74 -32.32
N CYS A 15 6.94 -8.97 -31.85
CA CYS A 15 6.53 -9.45 -30.54
C CYS A 15 7.60 -9.11 -29.49
N GLN A 16 8.17 -7.90 -29.58
CA GLN A 16 8.83 -7.29 -28.45
C GLN A 16 7.74 -7.18 -27.39
N SER A 17 7.92 -7.88 -26.27
CA SER A 17 6.94 -7.89 -25.19
C SER A 17 6.50 -6.45 -24.97
N LYS A 18 5.19 -6.22 -24.96
CA LYS A 18 4.66 -5.15 -24.13
C LYS A 18 5.01 -5.54 -22.69
N GLU A 19 6.28 -5.39 -22.33
CA GLU A 19 6.65 -5.20 -20.95
C GLU A 19 5.80 -4.01 -20.54
N ASP A 20 4.83 -4.28 -19.67
CA ASP A 20 3.97 -3.26 -19.08
C ASP A 20 4.89 -2.20 -18.52
N GLU A 21 5.05 -1.12 -19.29
CA GLU A 21 5.72 0.10 -18.90
C GLU A 21 5.15 0.43 -17.53
N LEU A 22 6.04 0.45 -16.54
CA LEU A 22 5.67 0.69 -15.16
C LEU A 22 4.81 1.95 -15.12
N ALA A 23 3.54 1.80 -14.74
CA ALA A 23 2.62 2.93 -14.71
C ALA A 23 3.04 4.00 -13.68
N LEU A 24 3.95 3.63 -12.77
CA LEU A 24 4.41 4.43 -11.64
C LEU A 24 5.89 4.17 -11.38
N ASP A 25 6.58 5.19 -10.90
CA ASP A 25 7.94 5.10 -10.40
C ASP A 25 7.95 4.78 -8.90
N PHE A 26 6.95 5.28 -8.18
CA PHE A 26 6.95 5.32 -6.73
C PHE A 26 5.53 5.32 -6.19
N VAL A 27 5.31 4.60 -5.09
CA VAL A 27 4.08 4.62 -4.30
C VAL A 27 4.40 4.71 -2.83
N LYS A 28 3.69 5.56 -2.09
CA LYS A 28 3.69 5.60 -0.63
C LYS A 28 2.27 5.48 -0.10
N ILE A 29 2.07 4.58 0.84
CA ILE A 29 0.79 4.28 1.49
C ILE A 29 0.99 4.43 2.99
N ASP A 30 0.33 5.43 3.57
CA ASP A 30 0.27 5.62 5.02
C ASP A 30 -1.05 5.05 5.53
N ILE A 31 -0.98 4.15 6.50
CA ILE A 31 -2.11 3.41 7.07
C ILE A 31 -2.30 3.86 8.52
N PHE A 32 -3.46 4.42 8.82
CA PHE A 32 -3.85 4.90 10.13
C PHE A 32 -4.93 3.97 10.68
N SER A 33 -4.65 3.26 11.78
CA SER A 33 -5.71 2.57 12.52
C SER A 33 -6.58 3.60 13.22
N SER A 34 -7.88 3.31 13.37
CA SER A 34 -8.92 4.24 13.87
C SER A 34 -8.65 4.85 15.26
N GLN A 35 -7.61 4.39 15.97
CA GLN A 35 -7.24 4.83 17.32
C GLN A 35 -5.88 5.52 17.40
N LEU A 36 -5.05 5.48 16.34
CA LEU A 36 -3.66 5.96 16.38
C LEU A 36 -3.43 7.12 15.42
N GLN A 37 -2.85 8.21 15.92
CA GLN A 37 -2.48 9.38 15.11
C GLN A 37 -1.17 9.16 14.33
N ILE A 38 -0.48 8.03 14.54
CA ILE A 38 0.82 7.72 13.95
C ILE A 38 0.64 6.55 12.98
N PRO A 39 0.94 6.73 11.68
CA PRO A 39 0.69 5.71 10.67
C PRO A 39 1.80 4.66 10.61
N SER A 40 1.46 3.46 10.15
CA SER A 40 2.45 2.64 9.45
C SER A 40 2.60 3.14 8.02
N SER A 41 3.80 3.05 7.46
CA SER A 41 4.10 3.55 6.12
C SER A 41 4.71 2.44 5.27
N ILE A 42 4.09 2.17 4.12
CA ILE A 42 4.67 1.35 3.05
C ILE A 42 5.16 2.31 1.98
N THR A 43 6.43 2.20 1.60
CA THR A 43 7.02 2.94 0.49
C THR A 43 7.58 1.96 -0.52
N ILE A 44 7.22 2.11 -1.80
CA ILE A 44 7.55 1.18 -2.87
C ILE A 44 8.22 1.98 -3.97
N ASP A 45 9.52 1.74 -4.16
CA ASP A 45 10.28 2.22 -5.30
C ASP A 45 10.27 1.14 -6.39
N LEU A 46 9.49 1.38 -7.43
CA LEU A 46 9.30 0.42 -8.52
C LEU A 46 10.50 0.38 -9.48
N LYS A 47 11.32 1.45 -9.54
CA LYS A 47 12.56 1.48 -10.34
C LYS A 47 13.62 0.63 -9.69
N SER A 48 13.78 0.77 -8.38
CA SER A 48 14.78 0.03 -7.60
C SER A 48 14.28 -1.35 -7.14
N ARG A 49 12.99 -1.64 -7.30
CA ARG A 49 12.30 -2.86 -6.82
C ARG A 49 12.45 -3.05 -5.31
N ILE A 50 12.24 -1.97 -4.58
CA ILE A 50 12.45 -1.92 -3.13
C ILE A 50 11.13 -1.58 -2.44
N ILE A 51 10.85 -2.27 -1.34
CA ILE A 51 9.88 -1.82 -0.34
C ILE A 51 10.63 -1.34 0.90
N SER A 52 10.25 -0.19 1.41
CA SER A 52 10.52 0.22 2.77
C SER A 52 9.23 0.15 3.58
N PHE A 53 9.28 -0.50 4.74
CA PHE A 53 8.17 -0.57 5.67
C PHE A 53 8.58 0.05 7.01
N SER A 54 7.70 0.89 7.55
CA SER A 54 7.88 1.48 8.87
C SER A 54 6.62 1.25 9.69
N ASP A 55 6.72 0.49 10.78
CA ASP A 55 5.65 0.39 11.76
C ASP A 55 5.91 1.37 12.91
N LEU A 56 5.17 2.48 12.89
CA LEU A 56 5.22 3.50 13.93
C LEU A 56 3.99 3.41 14.86
N THR A 57 3.13 2.41 14.70
CA THR A 57 1.94 2.26 15.55
C THR A 57 2.29 1.77 16.95
N GLN A 58 3.46 1.13 17.12
CA GLN A 58 3.98 0.66 18.40
C GLN A 58 4.47 1.78 19.33
N MET A 59 4.25 3.04 18.96
CA MET A 59 4.62 4.19 19.80
C MET A 59 3.71 4.40 21.02
N VAL A 60 2.59 3.67 21.14
CA VAL A 60 1.58 3.93 22.18
C VAL A 60 1.11 2.64 22.85
N THR A 61 1.91 2.08 23.76
CA THR A 61 1.40 1.16 24.79
C THR A 61 1.20 1.98 26.06
N ILE A 62 0.01 2.55 26.28
CA ILE A 62 -0.28 3.26 27.54
C ILE A 62 -0.60 2.18 28.59
N PRO A 63 0.25 1.92 29.61
CA PRO A 63 -0.12 1.04 30.70
C PRO A 63 -1.32 1.61 31.47
N GLU A 64 -2.18 0.74 32.00
CA GLU A 64 -3.45 1.09 32.67
C GLU A 64 -3.28 2.07 33.86
N ASP A 65 -2.07 2.21 34.39
CA ASP A 65 -1.72 3.19 35.43
C ASP A 65 -1.38 4.56 34.84
N CYS A 66 -2.41 5.41 34.75
CA CYS A 66 -2.43 6.69 34.04
C CYS A 66 -1.58 7.84 34.61
N GLU A 67 -0.58 7.62 35.48
CA GLU A 67 0.18 8.74 36.07
C GLU A 67 1.64 8.90 35.62
N PHE A 68 2.33 7.91 35.05
CA PHE A 68 3.76 8.09 34.71
C PHE A 68 4.24 7.16 33.59
N ALA A 69 3.99 7.48 32.31
CA ALA A 69 4.58 6.67 31.24
C ALA A 69 4.96 7.36 29.92
N TYR A 70 4.64 8.64 29.68
CA TYR A 70 5.02 9.27 28.41
C TYR A 70 6.56 9.30 28.20
N ASP A 71 7.34 9.50 29.27
CA ASP A 71 8.81 9.55 29.19
C ASP A 71 9.49 8.16 29.13
N LYS A 72 8.74 7.06 29.31
CA LYS A 72 9.27 5.69 29.34
C LYS A 72 8.92 4.85 28.11
N LEU A 73 7.98 5.32 27.29
CA LEU A 73 7.67 4.68 26.01
C LEU A 73 8.73 5.07 24.99
N LYS A 74 9.85 4.33 24.98
CA LYS A 74 10.76 4.38 23.84
C LYS A 74 10.05 3.73 22.66
N PRO A 75 9.75 4.47 21.59
CA PRO A 75 9.09 3.90 20.43
C PRO A 75 9.99 2.80 19.85
N SER A 76 9.44 1.59 19.72
CA SER A 76 10.04 0.54 18.91
C SER A 76 9.78 0.89 17.45
N ILE A 77 10.56 1.82 16.90
CA ILE A 77 10.56 2.10 15.47
C ILE A 77 11.15 0.88 14.79
N ASP A 78 10.29 0.08 14.19
CA ASP A 78 10.72 -1.02 13.34
C ASP A 78 10.68 -0.57 11.89
N PHE A 79 11.85 -0.61 11.27
CA PHE A 79 12.05 -0.11 9.91
C PHE A 79 12.80 -1.14 9.12
N GLU A 80 12.26 -1.47 7.94
CA GLU A 80 12.81 -2.53 7.12
C GLU A 80 12.90 -2.14 5.65
N TYR A 81 13.99 -2.58 5.02
CA TYR A 81 14.24 -2.48 3.60
C TYR A 81 14.22 -3.87 2.99
N ILE A 82 13.35 -4.07 2.00
CA ILE A 82 13.13 -5.35 1.33
C ILE A 82 13.42 -5.17 -0.15
N GLN A 83 14.45 -5.85 -0.65
CA GLN A 83 14.69 -6.00 -2.08
C GLN A 83 13.76 -7.09 -2.63
N LEU A 84 12.95 -6.74 -3.63
CA LEU A 84 11.99 -7.66 -4.22
C LEU A 84 12.67 -8.57 -5.25
N ASN A 85 12.33 -9.86 -5.20
CA ASN A 85 12.60 -10.79 -6.32
C ASN A 85 11.59 -10.56 -7.46
N ASP A 86 11.80 -11.23 -8.59
CA ASP A 86 10.99 -11.03 -9.79
C ASP A 86 9.50 -11.35 -9.58
N ASP A 87 9.18 -12.43 -8.85
CA ASP A 87 7.80 -12.85 -8.61
C ASP A 87 7.06 -11.86 -7.71
N ASP A 88 7.64 -11.53 -6.56
CA ASP A 88 7.05 -10.57 -5.61
C ASP A 88 6.91 -9.17 -6.25
N PHE A 89 7.89 -8.78 -7.09
CA PHE A 89 7.83 -7.52 -7.84
C PHE A 89 6.69 -7.52 -8.86
N LYS A 90 6.52 -8.62 -9.60
CA LYS A 90 5.42 -8.77 -10.56
C LYS A 90 4.05 -8.68 -9.88
N ASP A 91 3.90 -9.36 -8.74
CA ASP A 91 2.65 -9.32 -7.97
C ASP A 91 2.33 -7.90 -7.51
N ILE A 92 3.31 -7.18 -6.97
CA ILE A 92 3.14 -5.78 -6.54
C ILE A 92 2.79 -4.86 -7.72
N LYS A 93 3.41 -5.05 -8.89
CA LYS A 93 3.06 -4.29 -10.10
C LYS A 93 1.59 -4.47 -10.48
N VAL A 94 1.07 -5.70 -10.38
CA VAL A 94 -0.34 -6.00 -10.70
C VAL A 94 -1.27 -5.31 -9.69
N LEU A 95 -0.94 -5.39 -8.39
CA LEU A 95 -1.72 -4.75 -7.33
C LEU A 95 -1.79 -3.22 -7.49
N LEU A 96 -0.67 -2.59 -7.87
CA LEU A 96 -0.55 -1.14 -8.07
C LEU A 96 -0.82 -0.68 -9.50
N GLY A 97 -1.56 -1.49 -10.27
CA GLY A 97 -1.87 -1.22 -11.67
C GLY A 97 -2.77 0.00 -11.90
N LYS A 98 -3.05 0.27 -13.18
CA LYS A 98 -3.86 1.42 -13.63
C LYS A 98 -5.23 1.53 -12.97
N VAL A 99 -5.85 0.38 -12.65
CA VAL A 99 -7.16 0.32 -12.00
C VAL A 99 -7.08 0.90 -10.59
N PHE A 100 -6.14 0.41 -9.77
CA PHE A 100 -5.90 0.92 -8.42
C PHE A 100 -5.69 2.45 -8.42
N ILE A 101 -4.80 2.95 -9.28
CA ILE A 101 -4.50 4.38 -9.41
C ILE A 101 -5.75 5.20 -9.72
N SER A 102 -6.57 4.71 -10.66
CA SER A 102 -7.78 5.42 -11.11
C SER A 102 -8.83 5.45 -10.02
N GLU A 103 -8.99 4.35 -9.27
CA GLU A 103 -9.88 4.25 -8.12
C GLU A 103 -9.46 5.21 -6.99
N ILE A 104 -8.16 5.26 -6.64
CA ILE A 104 -7.66 6.21 -5.63
C ILE A 104 -7.95 7.66 -6.03
N LYS A 105 -7.74 8.02 -7.31
CA LYS A 105 -8.06 9.37 -7.80
C LYS A 105 -9.56 9.67 -7.72
N ARG A 106 -10.40 8.70 -8.09
CA ARG A 106 -11.86 8.82 -8.02
C ARG A 106 -12.31 9.05 -6.58
N ILE A 107 -11.89 8.18 -5.66
CA ILE A 107 -12.23 8.26 -4.23
C ILE A 107 -11.78 9.61 -3.65
N ASN A 108 -10.55 10.03 -3.92
CA ASN A 108 -10.05 11.32 -3.45
C ASN A 108 -10.88 12.50 -3.97
N THR A 109 -11.30 12.46 -5.24
CA THR A 109 -12.13 13.51 -5.85
C THR A 109 -13.53 13.54 -5.24
N GLU A 110 -14.16 12.37 -5.08
CA GLU A 110 -15.45 12.23 -4.40
C GLU A 110 -15.40 12.77 -2.98
N TYR A 111 -14.32 12.48 -2.26
CA TYR A 111 -14.12 12.95 -0.90
C TYR A 111 -13.98 14.48 -0.83
N ILE A 112 -13.15 15.07 -1.69
CA ILE A 112 -12.99 16.55 -1.76
C ILE A 112 -14.32 17.22 -2.07
N ASN A 113 -15.10 16.67 -3.01
CA ASN A 113 -16.40 17.22 -3.39
C ASN A 113 -17.47 17.12 -2.30
N ASN A 114 -17.37 16.12 -1.41
CA ASN A 114 -18.35 15.85 -0.35
C ASN A 114 -17.88 16.27 1.05
N LYS A 115 -16.74 16.94 1.18
CA LYS A 115 -16.09 17.29 2.47
C LYS A 115 -17.00 18.04 3.46
N ASN A 116 -18.00 18.77 2.98
CA ASN A 116 -18.93 19.54 3.82
C ASN A 116 -20.12 18.71 4.36
N ASN A 117 -20.19 17.42 4.04
CA ASN A 117 -21.23 16.53 4.54
C ASN A 117 -20.69 15.87 5.83
N GLU A 118 -21.14 16.34 7.00
CA GLU A 118 -20.60 16.00 8.33
C GLU A 118 -20.58 14.50 8.66
N SER A 119 -21.35 13.69 7.92
CA SER A 119 -21.49 12.25 8.13
C SER A 119 -20.34 11.39 7.58
N TYR A 120 -19.46 11.94 6.73
CA TYR A 120 -18.53 11.11 5.93
C TYR A 120 -17.22 10.72 6.63
N LEU A 121 -17.02 11.15 7.88
CA LEU A 121 -15.76 10.95 8.64
C LEU A 121 -15.91 10.09 9.91
N TYR A 122 -17.14 9.70 10.25
CA TYR A 122 -17.40 8.78 11.36
C TYR A 122 -17.36 7.35 10.83
N ASP A 123 -16.15 6.84 10.64
CA ASP A 123 -15.94 5.41 10.38
C ASP A 123 -14.86 4.87 11.33
N GLU A 124 -15.15 3.69 11.89
CA GLU A 124 -14.33 2.94 12.86
C GLU A 124 -13.20 2.13 12.18
N GLY A 125 -13.11 2.20 10.84
CA GLY A 125 -12.12 1.50 10.03
C GLY A 125 -10.77 2.21 9.83
N SER A 126 -9.90 1.57 9.02
CA SER A 126 -8.58 2.10 8.67
C SER A 126 -8.70 3.30 7.72
N ARG A 127 -7.84 4.29 7.92
CA ARG A 127 -7.78 5.50 7.08
C ARG A 127 -6.45 5.54 6.35
N PHE A 128 -6.48 6.01 5.11
CA PHE A 128 -5.31 5.96 4.23
C PHE A 128 -4.92 7.35 3.73
N ARG A 129 -3.61 7.54 3.54
CA ARG A 129 -3.08 8.56 2.63
C ARG A 129 -2.21 7.87 1.60
N ILE A 130 -2.47 8.16 0.33
CA ILE A 130 -1.79 7.48 -0.78
C ILE A 130 -1.18 8.52 -1.70
N ASN A 131 0.12 8.33 -1.94
CA ASN A 131 0.91 9.15 -2.83
C ASN A 131 1.49 8.25 -3.91
N PHE A 132 1.49 8.73 -5.15
CA PHE A 132 2.20 8.05 -6.21
C PHE A 132 2.81 9.05 -7.19
N ALA A 133 3.92 8.67 -7.80
CA ALA A 133 4.61 9.47 -8.79
C ALA A 133 4.85 8.65 -10.05
N LYS A 134 4.75 9.32 -11.20
CA LYS A 134 5.18 8.83 -12.49
C LYS A 134 5.94 9.95 -13.18
N ASP A 135 7.21 9.71 -13.50
CA ASP A 135 8.10 10.70 -14.09
C ASP A 135 8.12 11.99 -13.24
N SER A 136 7.82 13.14 -13.84
CA SER A 136 7.72 14.43 -13.15
C SER A 136 6.36 14.69 -12.50
N THR A 137 5.38 13.80 -12.69
CA THR A 137 4.01 14.01 -12.19
C THR A 137 3.81 13.33 -10.85
N LYS A 138 3.27 14.06 -9.88
CA LYS A 138 2.95 13.58 -8.54
C LYS A 138 1.47 13.69 -8.27
N PHE A 139 0.93 12.69 -7.59
CA PHE A 139 -0.40 12.72 -7.01
C PHE A 139 -0.27 12.44 -5.51
N THR A 140 -1.03 13.19 -4.73
CA THR A 140 -1.14 13.05 -3.28
C THR A 140 -2.60 13.25 -2.89
N THR A 141 -3.11 12.33 -2.06
CA THR A 141 -4.41 12.54 -1.42
C THR A 141 -4.35 13.76 -0.49
N GLU A 142 -5.28 14.70 -0.64
CA GLU A 142 -5.30 15.92 0.18
C GLU A 142 -5.78 15.66 1.62
N TYR A 143 -6.68 14.70 1.77
CA TYR A 143 -7.28 14.28 3.04
C TYR A 143 -7.09 12.78 3.26
N PHE A 144 -7.51 12.30 4.42
CA PHE A 144 -7.67 10.86 4.63
C PHE A 144 -8.76 10.34 3.69
N ILE A 145 -8.49 9.22 3.05
CA ILE A 145 -9.47 8.47 2.27
C ILE A 145 -9.79 7.16 2.98
N ILE A 146 -11.04 6.74 2.85
CA ILE A 146 -11.49 5.39 3.21
C ILE A 146 -11.55 4.61 1.90
N LEU A 147 -10.99 3.41 1.91
CA LEU A 147 -10.94 2.56 0.73
C LEU A 147 -12.10 1.56 0.76
N ASP A 148 -12.52 1.09 -0.41
CA ASP A 148 -13.36 -0.09 -0.48
C ASP A 148 -12.56 -1.36 -0.14
N GLY A 149 -13.26 -2.43 0.24
CA GLY A 149 -12.62 -3.71 0.61
C GLY A 149 -11.73 -4.29 -0.50
N HIS A 150 -12.01 -3.98 -1.78
CA HIS A 150 -11.18 -4.41 -2.89
C HIS A 150 -9.81 -3.72 -2.91
N ASN A 151 -9.76 -2.42 -2.67
CA ASN A 151 -8.51 -1.66 -2.60
C ASN A 151 -7.74 -1.90 -1.30
N GLU A 152 -8.45 -2.09 -0.19
CA GLU A 152 -7.81 -2.55 1.05
C GLU A 152 -7.17 -3.93 0.90
N LEU A 153 -7.83 -4.87 0.21
CA LEU A 153 -7.26 -6.20 -0.08
C LEU A 153 -5.94 -6.08 -0.83
N LYS A 154 -5.80 -5.15 -1.78
CA LYS A 154 -4.54 -4.95 -2.50
C LYS A 154 -3.41 -4.51 -1.57
N ILE A 155 -3.69 -3.57 -0.65
CA ILE A 155 -2.73 -3.13 0.37
C ILE A 155 -2.36 -4.30 1.29
N TYR A 156 -3.35 -5.10 1.67
CA TYR A 156 -3.14 -6.28 2.48
C TYR A 156 -2.21 -7.32 1.81
N GLN A 157 -2.36 -7.55 0.50
CA GLN A 157 -1.46 -8.43 -0.24
C GLN A 157 -0.02 -7.90 -0.27
N ILE A 158 0.18 -6.58 -0.32
CA ILE A 158 1.51 -5.97 -0.18
C ILE A 158 2.07 -6.24 1.22
N LEU A 159 1.27 -6.08 2.26
CA LEU A 159 1.67 -6.41 3.64
C LEU A 159 2.05 -7.89 3.80
N LYS A 160 1.37 -8.82 3.10
CA LYS A 160 1.78 -10.24 3.07
C LYS A 160 3.17 -10.46 2.49
N VAL A 161 3.52 -9.73 1.42
CA VAL A 161 4.88 -9.77 0.86
C VAL A 161 5.88 -9.26 1.89
N ILE A 162 5.58 -8.15 2.57
CA ILE A 162 6.44 -7.63 3.67
C ILE A 162 6.61 -8.68 4.77
N LYS A 163 5.51 -9.33 5.20
CA LYS A 163 5.53 -10.38 6.24
C LYS A 163 6.38 -11.60 5.85
N LYS A 164 6.36 -11.98 4.58
CA LYS A 164 7.15 -13.11 4.05
C LYS A 164 8.66 -12.85 4.18
N HIS A 165 9.10 -11.60 4.00
CA HIS A 165 10.52 -11.23 3.99
C HIS A 165 11.03 -10.69 5.31
N THR A 166 10.15 -10.15 6.16
CA THR A 166 10.56 -9.53 7.40
C THR A 166 11.19 -10.53 8.39
N LYS A 167 12.30 -10.11 9.01
CA LYS A 167 12.86 -10.82 10.17
C LYS A 167 12.32 -10.31 11.50
N SER A 168 11.68 -9.14 11.50
CA SER A 168 11.12 -8.56 12.71
C SER A 168 9.88 -9.31 13.18
N THR A 169 9.91 -9.76 14.43
CA THR A 169 8.73 -10.30 15.12
C THR A 169 7.65 -9.23 15.29
N ASN A 170 8.04 -7.97 15.46
CA ASN A 170 7.14 -6.84 15.66
C ASN A 170 6.38 -6.53 14.37
N ASN A 171 7.05 -6.44 13.22
CA ASN A 171 6.39 -6.27 11.92
C ASN A 171 5.45 -7.44 11.62
N LYS A 172 5.84 -8.69 11.92
CA LYS A 172 4.97 -9.86 11.75
C LYS A 172 3.68 -9.75 12.57
N LYS A 173 3.79 -9.39 13.84
CA LYS A 173 2.64 -9.21 14.74
C LYS A 173 1.73 -8.08 14.27
N TYR A 174 2.29 -6.95 13.86
CA TYR A 174 1.51 -5.84 13.30
C TYR A 174 0.70 -6.27 12.07
N ILE A 175 1.36 -6.95 11.12
CA ILE A 175 0.70 -7.41 9.89
C ILE A 175 -0.37 -8.47 10.19
N GLU A 176 -0.15 -9.35 11.18
CA GLU A 176 -1.15 -10.31 11.65
C GLU A 176 -2.37 -9.64 12.26
N TYR A 177 -2.16 -8.63 13.12
CA TYR A 177 -3.24 -7.86 13.69
C TYR A 177 -4.09 -7.17 12.61
N PHE A 178 -3.42 -6.52 11.65
CA PHE A 178 -4.09 -5.91 10.50
C PHE A 178 -4.87 -6.95 9.65
N SER A 179 -4.32 -8.17 9.52
CA SER A 179 -4.99 -9.28 8.82
C SER A 179 -6.32 -9.66 9.47
N LEU A 180 -6.32 -9.79 10.80
CA LEU A 180 -7.49 -10.25 11.56
C LEU A 180 -8.63 -9.23 11.45
N GLN A 181 -8.32 -7.94 11.57
CA GLN A 181 -9.32 -6.87 11.36
C GLN A 181 -9.96 -6.95 9.98
N PHE A 182 -9.14 -7.18 8.94
CA PHE A 182 -9.64 -7.30 7.57
C PHE A 182 -10.52 -8.54 7.36
N GLU A 183 -10.16 -9.68 7.94
CA GLU A 183 -10.97 -10.90 7.84
C GLU A 183 -12.28 -10.82 8.61
N GLU A 184 -12.32 -10.11 9.74
CA GLU A 184 -13.53 -9.86 10.51
C GLU A 184 -14.49 -8.91 9.78
N LEU A 185 -13.98 -7.86 9.14
CA LEU A 185 -14.76 -6.92 8.32
C LEU A 185 -15.44 -7.61 7.12
N ASN A 186 -14.77 -8.59 6.49
CA ASN A 186 -15.35 -9.32 5.36
C ASN A 186 -16.33 -10.42 5.77
N LYS A 187 -16.31 -10.88 7.02
CA LYS A 187 -17.27 -11.87 7.54
C LYS A 187 -18.58 -11.24 8.01
N SER A 188 -18.59 -9.94 8.30
CA SER A 188 -19.78 -9.21 8.76
C SER A 188 -20.61 -8.60 7.63
N THR A 189 -20.13 -8.69 6.38
CA THR A 189 -20.76 -8.15 5.17
C THR A 189 -21.47 -9.19 4.30
N ASP A 190 -21.45 -10.47 4.70
CA ASP A 190 -22.23 -11.59 4.15
C ASP A 190 -23.40 -11.98 5.07
#